data_AF-A0A6N3T518-F1
#
_entry.id   AF-A0A6N3T518-F1
#
_cell.length_a   1.000
_cell.length_b   1.000
_cell.length_c   1.000
_cell.angle_alpha   90.00
_cell.angle_beta   90.00
_cell.angle_gamma   90.00
#
_symmetry.space_group_name_H-M   'P 1'
#
loop_
_entity.id
_entity.type
_entity.pdbx_description
1 polymer ?
#
loop_
_entity_poly.entity_id
_entity_poly.type
_entity_poly.pdbx_seq_one_letter_code
_entity_poly.pdbx_strand_id
1 'polypeptide(L)'
;MDSGFFFAETYMPYSTPDITDSLLRYDRPTIILHWMTAFLVLLQFALGETWNWPTKPVHHLMVVAHLTAGILLTAIMVFRIVWRLTKGRHLSDLLVPVDRVFALGAEYTLYVLLLAEILLGYLWRWGAGQTMSFFGLLIPSPFARFPAETVTWFQTLHYWNAWLIMGLATGHGAAALFHQFVLKDKVLGRMLPQCFLLRQ
;
A
#
# COMPACT_ATOMS: atom_id res chain seq x y z
N MET A 1 29.43 43.03 51.37
CA MET A 1 29.81 42.03 50.34
C MET A 1 28.79 40.92 50.47
N ASP A 2 27.88 40.78 49.50
CA ASP A 2 27.09 39.56 49.29
C ASP A 2 26.47 39.67 47.89
N SER A 3 27.17 39.10 46.93
CA SER A 3 26.73 38.95 45.54
C SER A 3 26.22 37.52 45.34
N GLY A 4 24.93 37.32 45.59
CA GLY A 4 24.21 36.07 45.29
C GLY A 4 23.75 36.07 43.83
N PHE A 5 24.48 35.34 43.00
CA PHE A 5 24.21 35.13 41.57
C PHE A 5 23.00 34.19 41.40
N PHE A 6 21.85 34.72 40.97
CA PHE A 6 20.65 33.91 40.68
C PHE A 6 20.74 33.39 39.24
N PHE A 7 21.24 32.17 39.06
CA PHE A 7 21.07 31.44 37.80
C PHE A 7 19.60 31.00 37.69
N ALA A 8 18.84 31.69 36.84
CA ALA A 8 17.55 31.21 36.37
C ALA A 8 17.79 30.03 35.41
N GLU A 9 17.69 28.82 35.93
CA GLU A 9 17.72 27.60 35.13
C GLU A 9 16.39 27.46 34.41
N THR A 10 16.38 27.83 33.12
CA THR A 10 15.23 27.68 32.22
C THR A 10 14.98 26.19 32.03
N TYR A 11 14.12 25.60 32.87
CA TYR A 11 13.56 24.28 32.65
C TYR A 11 12.76 24.30 31.34
N MET A 12 13.36 23.81 30.26
CA MET A 12 12.62 23.42 29.05
C MET A 12 11.77 22.20 29.41
N PRO A 13 10.42 22.27 29.38
CA PRO A 13 9.61 21.09 29.59
C PRO A 13 9.84 20.16 28.40
N TYR A 14 10.58 19.07 28.62
CA TYR A 14 10.56 17.92 27.73
C TYR A 14 9.11 17.44 27.71
N SER A 15 8.38 17.80 26.67
CA SER A 15 7.01 17.37 26.46
C SER A 15 7.09 15.86 26.27
N THR A 16 6.87 15.08 27.33
CA THR A 16 6.69 13.64 27.21
C THR A 16 5.57 13.44 26.22
N PRO A 17 5.80 12.80 25.06
CA PRO A 17 4.74 12.53 24.12
C PRO A 17 3.64 11.80 24.87
N ASP A 18 2.44 12.37 24.83
CA ASP A 18 1.30 11.86 25.56
C ASP A 18 1.15 10.36 25.25
N ILE A 19 1.26 9.51 26.26
CA ILE A 19 1.35 8.05 26.08
C ILE A 19 0.12 7.55 25.33
N THR A 20 -1.03 8.19 25.53
CA THR A 20 -2.29 7.98 24.82
C THR A 20 -2.21 8.18 23.31
N ASP A 21 -1.45 9.18 22.81
CA ASP A 21 -1.28 9.43 21.37
C ASP A 21 -0.37 8.38 20.71
N SER A 22 0.61 7.85 21.45
CA SER A 22 1.49 6.77 20.97
C SER A 22 0.80 5.41 20.86
N LEU A 23 -0.27 5.21 21.64
CA LEU A 23 -1.06 3.98 21.65
C LEU A 23 -2.07 3.90 20.49
N LEU A 24 -2.42 5.05 19.91
CA LEU A 24 -3.41 5.16 18.82
C LEU A 24 -2.80 5.16 17.41
N ARG A 25 -1.50 4.92 17.27
CA ARG A 25 -0.79 4.94 15.97
C ARG A 25 -0.21 3.58 15.59
N TYR A 26 -0.20 3.31 14.28
CA TYR A 26 0.46 2.12 13.74
C TYR A 26 1.98 2.23 13.86
N ASP A 27 2.64 1.08 13.96
CA ASP A 27 4.10 0.99 13.94
C ASP A 27 4.67 1.47 12.59
N ARG A 28 5.90 2.00 12.62
CA ARG A 28 6.55 2.57 11.43
C ARG A 28 6.59 1.60 10.24
N PRO A 29 6.96 0.31 10.40
CA PRO A 29 6.92 -0.64 9.29
C PRO A 29 5.53 -0.77 8.66
N THR A 30 4.47 -0.88 9.45
CA THR A 30 3.08 -0.92 8.94
C THR A 30 2.75 0.30 8.07
N ILE A 31 3.12 1.49 8.53
CA ILE A 31 2.89 2.75 7.79
C ILE A 31 3.66 2.75 6.47
N ILE A 32 4.97 2.44 6.50
CA ILE A 32 5.83 2.46 5.32
C ILE A 32 5.31 1.46 4.27
N LEU A 33 5.02 0.23 4.68
CA LEU A 33 4.52 -0.81 3.78
C LEU A 33 3.17 -0.46 3.17
N HIS A 34 2.27 0.15 3.95
CA HIS A 34 0.98 0.61 3.43
C HIS A 34 1.17 1.66 2.32
N TRP A 35 1.96 2.71 2.54
CA TRP A 35 2.17 3.75 1.55
C TRP A 35 2.97 3.27 0.33
N MET A 36 3.95 2.40 0.52
CA MET A 36 4.64 1.76 -0.60
C MET A 36 3.67 0.92 -1.45
N THR A 37 2.78 0.17 -0.79
CA THR A 37 1.73 -0.60 -1.48
C THR A 37 0.80 0.32 -2.26
N ALA A 38 0.26 1.37 -1.61
CA ALA A 38 -0.64 2.32 -2.26
C ALA A 38 0.00 3.01 -3.47
N PHE A 39 1.25 3.47 -3.33
CA PHE A 39 2.01 4.06 -4.43
C PHE A 39 2.21 3.08 -5.59
N LEU A 40 2.63 1.84 -5.30
CA LEU A 40 2.86 0.84 -6.34
C LEU A 40 1.59 0.43 -7.04
N VAL A 41 0.46 0.30 -6.33
CA VAL A 41 -0.85 -0.02 -6.95
C VAL A 41 -1.26 1.09 -7.93
N LEU A 42 -1.12 2.37 -7.53
CA LEU A 42 -1.41 3.49 -8.43
C LEU A 42 -0.47 3.51 -9.64
N LEU A 43 0.82 3.26 -9.44
CA LEU A 43 1.80 3.17 -10.53
C LEU A 43 1.49 2.01 -11.48
N GLN A 44 1.17 0.83 -10.95
CA GLN A 44 0.78 -0.36 -11.73
C GLN A 44 -0.41 -0.06 -12.64
N PHE A 45 -1.47 0.48 -12.04
CA PHE A 45 -2.69 0.82 -12.75
C PHE A 45 -2.45 1.86 -13.84
N ALA A 46 -1.74 2.95 -13.51
CA ALA A 46 -1.39 3.98 -14.47
C ALA A 46 -0.56 3.42 -15.65
N LEU A 47 0.45 2.58 -15.38
CA LEU A 47 1.24 1.96 -16.43
C LEU A 47 0.41 1.02 -17.31
N GLY A 48 -0.44 0.17 -16.70
CA GLY A 48 -1.26 -0.81 -17.41
C GLY A 48 -2.31 -0.17 -18.32
N GLU A 49 -2.93 0.93 -17.90
CA GLU A 49 -3.94 1.63 -18.70
C GLU A 49 -3.34 2.50 -19.81
N THR A 50 -2.12 3.02 -19.61
CA THR A 50 -1.54 4.03 -20.51
C THR A 50 -0.45 3.51 -21.44
N TRP A 51 0.04 2.27 -21.26
CA TRP A 51 1.18 1.75 -22.04
C TRP A 51 0.96 1.66 -23.55
N ASN A 52 -0.29 1.72 -24.02
CA ASN A 52 -0.68 1.64 -25.43
C ASN A 52 -0.72 3.01 -26.10
N TRP A 53 -0.62 4.10 -25.34
CA TRP A 53 -0.66 5.46 -25.86
C TRP A 53 0.64 5.85 -26.58
N PRO A 54 1.84 5.60 -26.02
CA PRO A 54 3.07 5.92 -26.72
C PRO A 54 3.49 4.80 -27.69
N THR A 55 4.24 5.17 -28.73
CA THR A 55 4.86 4.20 -29.64
C THR A 55 6.08 3.53 -29.01
N LYS A 56 6.64 2.52 -29.71
CA LYS A 56 7.97 1.99 -29.36
C LYS A 56 9.04 3.10 -29.48
N PRO A 57 10.06 3.13 -28.61
CA PRO A 57 10.41 2.15 -27.57
C PRO A 57 9.70 2.35 -26.22
N VAL A 58 9.00 3.47 -26.02
CA VAL A 58 8.42 3.85 -24.73
C VAL A 58 7.37 2.84 -24.25
N HIS A 59 6.51 2.34 -25.14
CA HIS A 59 5.58 1.24 -24.83
C HIS A 59 6.31 0.05 -24.15
N HIS A 60 7.44 -0.38 -24.71
CA HIS A 60 8.18 -1.51 -24.16
C HIS A 60 8.75 -1.20 -22.78
N LEU A 61 9.27 0.02 -22.57
CA LEU A 61 9.76 0.44 -21.27
C LEU A 61 8.65 0.45 -20.22
N MET A 62 7.45 0.90 -20.57
CA MET A 62 6.30 0.90 -19.67
C MET A 62 5.85 -0.51 -19.29
N VAL A 63 5.82 -1.43 -20.25
CA VAL A 63 5.54 -2.86 -19.98
C VAL A 63 6.59 -3.45 -19.03
N VAL A 64 7.88 -3.20 -19.27
CA VAL A 64 8.97 -3.68 -18.38
C VAL A 64 8.87 -3.06 -16.99
N ALA A 65 8.55 -1.77 -16.91
CA ALA A 65 8.34 -1.07 -15.65
C ALA A 65 7.16 -1.67 -14.87
N HIS A 66 6.04 -1.95 -15.55
CA HIS A 66 4.87 -2.61 -14.96
C HIS A 66 5.24 -4.00 -14.41
N LEU A 67 5.91 -4.84 -15.19
CA LEU A 67 6.37 -6.16 -14.72
C LEU A 67 7.32 -6.05 -13.52
N THR A 68 8.30 -5.15 -13.57
CA THR A 68 9.30 -4.97 -12.50
C THR A 68 8.64 -4.48 -11.22
N ALA A 69 7.77 -3.47 -11.32
CA ALA A 69 7.04 -2.95 -10.16
C ALA A 69 6.01 -3.96 -9.62
N GLY A 70 5.49 -4.87 -10.44
CA GLY A 70 4.56 -5.92 -10.02
C GLY A 70 5.27 -7.00 -9.19
N ILE A 71 6.49 -7.36 -9.57
CA ILE A 71 7.35 -8.25 -8.78
C ILE A 71 7.74 -7.58 -7.45
N LEU A 72 8.06 -6.28 -7.47
CA LEU A 72 8.33 -5.52 -6.24
C LEU A 72 7.11 -5.46 -5.32
N LEU A 73 5.92 -5.19 -5.88
CA LEU A 73 4.66 -5.20 -5.14
C LEU A 73 4.39 -6.57 -4.52
N THR A 74 4.70 -7.65 -5.23
CA THR A 74 4.58 -9.03 -4.71
C THR A 74 5.46 -9.23 -3.48
N ALA A 75 6.73 -8.82 -3.54
CA ALA A 75 7.65 -8.90 -2.40
C ALA A 75 7.16 -8.08 -1.19
N ILE A 76 6.66 -6.86 -1.43
CA ILE A 76 6.10 -5.99 -0.39
C ILE A 76 4.85 -6.60 0.22
N MET A 77 3.95 -7.17 -0.58
CA MET A 77 2.73 -7.81 -0.09
C MET A 77 3.06 -9.03 0.78
N VAL A 78 4.01 -9.88 0.37
CA VAL A 78 4.48 -11.01 1.19
C VAL A 78 5.04 -10.51 2.52
N PHE A 79 5.94 -9.53 2.49
CA PHE A 79 6.52 -8.97 3.70
C PHE A 79 5.46 -8.34 4.60
N ARG A 80 4.50 -7.62 4.03
CA ARG A 80 3.40 -6.97 4.74
C ARG A 80 2.49 -7.99 5.44
N ILE A 81 2.17 -9.11 4.79
CA ILE A 81 1.40 -10.20 5.38
C ILE A 81 2.18 -10.85 6.52
N VAL A 82 3.44 -11.22 6.31
CA VAL A 82 4.30 -11.80 7.35
C VAL A 82 4.45 -10.85 8.53
N TRP A 83 4.66 -9.56 8.27
CA TRP A 83 4.74 -8.54 9.31
C TRP A 83 3.46 -8.47 10.13
N ARG A 84 2.29 -8.36 9.47
CA ARG A 84 0.98 -8.30 10.13
C ARG A 84 0.69 -9.53 10.98
N LEU A 85 1.10 -10.73 10.53
CA LEU A 85 0.87 -11.98 11.26
C LEU A 85 1.83 -12.20 12.44
N THR A 86 2.97 -11.51 12.49
CA THR A 86 4.02 -11.76 13.49
C THR A 86 4.23 -10.61 14.48
N LYS A 87 4.36 -9.37 13.98
CA LYS A 87 4.82 -8.21 14.76
C LYS A 87 3.95 -6.96 14.59
N GLY A 88 3.07 -6.94 13.58
CA GLY A 88 2.22 -5.80 13.28
C GLY A 88 1.20 -5.54 14.38
N ARG A 89 1.06 -4.29 14.80
CA ARG A 89 0.10 -3.91 15.84
C ARG A 89 -1.32 -3.88 15.25
N HIS A 90 -2.25 -4.62 15.86
CA HIS A 90 -3.67 -4.55 15.51
C HIS A 90 -4.34 -3.45 16.34
N LEU A 91 -4.54 -2.26 15.76
CA LEU A 91 -5.27 -1.16 16.42
C LEU A 91 -6.79 -1.26 16.28
N SER A 92 -7.30 -2.33 15.66
CA SER A 92 -8.73 -2.51 15.39
C SER A 92 -9.58 -2.71 16.65
N ASP A 93 -8.96 -3.01 17.80
CA ASP A 93 -9.65 -3.16 19.08
C ASP A 93 -10.11 -1.84 19.71
N LEU A 94 -9.68 -0.69 19.16
CA LEU A 94 -10.01 0.64 19.66
C LEU A 94 -11.09 1.38 18.84
N LEU A 95 -11.68 0.75 17.82
CA LEU A 95 -12.76 1.34 17.00
C LEU A 95 -14.15 0.96 17.50
N VAL A 96 -15.10 1.90 17.34
CA VAL A 96 -16.54 1.68 17.56
C VAL A 96 -17.03 0.53 16.66
N PRO A 97 -17.95 -0.34 17.10
CA PRO A 97 -18.23 -1.63 16.44
C PRO A 97 -18.61 -1.55 14.96
N VAL A 98 -19.35 -0.52 14.54
CA VAL A 98 -19.81 -0.37 13.14
C VAL A 98 -18.65 0.06 12.23
N ASP A 99 -17.89 1.09 12.63
CA ASP A 99 -16.72 1.57 11.89
C ASP A 99 -15.64 0.49 11.80
N ARG A 100 -15.54 -0.36 12.84
CA ARG A 100 -14.64 -1.52 12.87
C ARG A 100 -14.97 -2.53 11.79
N VAL A 101 -16.25 -2.85 11.56
CA VAL A 101 -16.66 -3.83 10.53
C VAL A 101 -16.37 -3.31 9.13
N PHE A 102 -16.68 -2.04 8.85
CA PHE A 102 -16.39 -1.45 7.54
C PHE A 102 -14.88 -1.29 7.29
N ALA A 103 -14.12 -0.83 8.29
CA ALA A 103 -12.68 -0.66 8.16
C ALA A 103 -11.96 -2.00 7.97
N LEU A 104 -12.29 -3.02 8.77
CA LEU A 104 -11.73 -4.37 8.60
C LEU A 104 -12.20 -5.02 7.30
N GLY A 105 -13.48 -4.87 6.94
CA GLY A 105 -14.04 -5.41 5.71
C GLY A 105 -13.34 -4.86 4.48
N ALA A 106 -13.14 -3.54 4.39
CA ALA A 106 -12.41 -2.91 3.31
C ALA A 106 -10.94 -3.34 3.28
N GLU A 107 -10.26 -3.39 4.43
CA GLU A 107 -8.86 -3.81 4.51
C GLU A 107 -8.67 -5.25 3.99
N TYR A 108 -9.43 -6.21 4.55
CA TYR A 108 -9.32 -7.62 4.16
C TYR A 108 -9.72 -7.85 2.70
N THR A 109 -10.77 -7.17 2.22
CA THR A 109 -11.18 -7.26 0.82
C THR A 109 -10.07 -6.79 -0.10
N LEU A 110 -9.46 -5.63 0.18
CA LEU A 110 -8.32 -5.13 -0.61
C LEU A 110 -7.10 -6.06 -0.54
N TYR A 111 -6.83 -6.70 0.60
CA TYR A 111 -5.77 -7.72 0.67
C TYR A 111 -6.03 -8.89 -0.27
N VAL A 112 -7.24 -9.45 -0.24
CA VAL A 112 -7.61 -10.60 -1.09
C VAL A 112 -7.55 -10.21 -2.56
N LEU A 113 -8.11 -9.05 -2.93
CA LEU A 113 -8.11 -8.59 -4.32
C LEU A 113 -6.69 -8.31 -4.82
N LEU A 114 -5.81 -7.70 -4.00
CA LEU A 114 -4.41 -7.46 -4.37
C LEU A 114 -3.63 -8.77 -4.55
N LEU A 115 -3.86 -9.77 -3.70
CA LEU A 115 -3.26 -11.09 -3.89
C LEU A 115 -3.78 -11.78 -5.16
N ALA A 116 -5.09 -11.69 -5.41
CA ALA A 116 -5.67 -12.19 -6.66
C ALA A 116 -5.08 -11.48 -7.88
N GLU A 117 -4.92 -10.15 -7.82
CA GLU A 117 -4.34 -9.34 -8.90
C GLU A 117 -2.92 -9.78 -9.26
N ILE A 118 -2.09 -9.96 -8.23
CA ILE A 118 -0.73 -10.49 -8.37
C ILE A 118 -0.79 -11.84 -9.07
N LEU A 119 -1.55 -12.80 -8.53
CA LEU A 119 -1.65 -14.15 -9.09
C LEU A 119 -2.13 -14.13 -10.54
N LEU A 120 -3.16 -13.33 -10.86
CA LEU A 120 -3.69 -13.17 -12.21
C LEU A 120 -2.64 -12.63 -13.18
N GLY A 121 -1.84 -11.63 -12.77
CA GLY A 121 -0.75 -11.09 -13.58
C GLY A 121 0.33 -12.14 -13.90
N TYR A 122 0.72 -12.94 -12.90
CA TYR A 122 1.66 -14.05 -13.10
C TYR A 122 1.08 -15.14 -14.02
N LEU A 123 -0.16 -15.56 -13.78
CA LEU A 123 -0.84 -16.57 -14.60
C LEU A 123 -1.05 -16.11 -16.04
N TRP A 124 -1.38 -14.84 -16.25
CA TRP A 124 -1.49 -14.27 -17.59
C TRP A 124 -0.14 -14.29 -18.33
N ARG A 125 0.91 -13.72 -17.72
CA ARG A 125 2.23 -13.57 -18.38
C ARG A 125 2.93 -14.92 -18.60
N TRP A 126 3.05 -15.74 -17.56
CA TRP A 126 3.69 -17.05 -17.66
C TRP A 126 2.83 -18.06 -18.40
N GLY A 127 1.51 -18.01 -18.27
CA GLY A 127 0.57 -18.84 -19.04
C GLY A 127 0.66 -18.56 -20.54
N ALA A 128 0.95 -17.31 -20.94
CA ALA A 128 1.25 -16.96 -22.33
C ALA A 128 2.61 -17.48 -22.83
N GLY A 129 3.42 -18.13 -21.98
CA GLY A 129 4.78 -18.57 -22.29
C GLY A 129 5.80 -17.43 -22.37
N GLN A 130 5.48 -16.26 -21.80
CA GLN A 130 6.35 -15.09 -21.86
C GLN A 130 7.21 -14.98 -20.60
N THR A 131 8.48 -14.58 -20.78
CA THR A 131 9.38 -14.28 -19.66
C THR A 131 8.95 -12.99 -18.97
N MET A 132 9.11 -12.95 -17.64
CA MET A 132 9.06 -11.71 -16.88
C MET A 132 10.44 -11.07 -16.85
N SER A 133 10.51 -9.75 -16.95
CA SER A 133 11.76 -9.00 -16.80
C SER A 133 11.76 -8.28 -15.45
N PHE A 134 12.84 -8.45 -14.69
CA PHE A 134 13.06 -7.79 -13.40
C PHE A 134 14.47 -7.19 -13.38
N PHE A 135 14.59 -5.88 -13.60
CA PHE A 135 15.89 -5.19 -13.70
C PHE A 135 16.89 -5.87 -14.66
N GLY A 136 16.40 -6.39 -15.79
CA GLY A 136 17.21 -7.10 -16.80
C GLY A 136 17.36 -8.60 -16.54
N LEU A 137 17.00 -9.10 -15.36
CA LEU A 137 16.88 -10.53 -15.10
C LEU A 137 15.63 -11.08 -15.78
N LEU A 138 15.79 -12.09 -16.63
CA LEU A 138 14.67 -12.80 -17.25
C LEU A 138 14.26 -13.98 -16.38
N ILE A 139 13.00 -13.97 -15.96
CA ILE A 139 12.39 -15.04 -15.17
C ILE A 139 11.48 -15.85 -16.11
N PRO A 140 11.90 -17.05 -16.54
CA PRO A 140 11.12 -17.88 -17.45
C PRO A 140 9.84 -18.39 -16.80
N SER A 141 8.88 -18.77 -17.65
CA SER A 141 7.67 -19.43 -17.17
C SER A 141 8.04 -20.78 -16.53
N PRO A 142 7.55 -21.08 -15.32
CA PRO A 142 7.71 -22.39 -14.71
C PRO A 142 6.70 -23.42 -15.27
N PHE A 143 5.79 -23.00 -16.17
CA PHE A 143 4.72 -23.82 -16.71
C PHE A 143 4.86 -23.99 -18.23
N ALA A 144 4.24 -25.06 -18.76
CA ALA A 144 3.94 -25.11 -20.18
C ALA A 144 2.94 -24.01 -20.56
N ARG A 145 2.99 -23.55 -21.82
CA ARG A 145 2.07 -22.53 -22.33
C ARG A 145 0.62 -23.04 -22.23
N PHE A 146 -0.25 -22.21 -21.66
CA PHE A 146 -1.67 -22.51 -21.53
C PHE A 146 -2.42 -22.32 -22.87
N PRO A 147 -3.62 -22.92 -23.01
CA PRO A 147 -4.52 -22.62 -24.13
C PRO A 147 -4.80 -21.12 -24.25
N ALA A 148 -4.94 -20.62 -25.48
CA ALA A 148 -5.13 -19.19 -25.73
C ALA A 148 -6.34 -18.60 -24.99
N GLU A 149 -7.46 -19.34 -24.96
CA GLU A 149 -8.68 -18.92 -24.28
C GLU A 149 -8.46 -18.75 -22.77
N THR A 150 -7.70 -19.64 -22.14
CA THR A 150 -7.34 -19.53 -20.71
C THR A 150 -6.48 -18.30 -20.43
N VAL A 151 -5.52 -18.00 -21.31
CA VAL A 151 -4.68 -16.79 -21.20
C VAL A 151 -5.53 -15.52 -21.31
N THR A 152 -6.45 -15.47 -22.28
CA THR A 152 -7.39 -14.36 -22.44
C THR A 152 -8.32 -14.20 -21.24
N TRP A 153 -8.73 -15.32 -20.62
CA TRP A 153 -9.54 -15.28 -19.42
C TRP A 153 -8.80 -14.67 -18.23
N PHE A 154 -7.54 -15.06 -17.97
CA PHE A 154 -6.72 -14.43 -16.94
C PHE A 154 -6.45 -12.95 -17.21
N GLN A 155 -6.21 -12.58 -18.47
CA GLN A 155 -6.08 -11.16 -18.86
C GLN A 155 -7.35 -10.37 -18.53
N THR A 156 -8.53 -10.92 -18.84
CA THR A 156 -9.81 -10.27 -18.60
C THR A 156 -10.08 -10.10 -17.12
N LEU A 157 -9.82 -11.15 -16.32
CA LEU A 157 -9.95 -11.08 -14.87
C LEU A 157 -8.98 -10.07 -14.25
N HIS A 158 -7.71 -10.07 -14.69
CA HIS A 158 -6.71 -9.10 -14.23
C HIS A 158 -7.17 -7.67 -14.49
N TYR A 159 -7.64 -7.38 -15.71
CA TYR A 159 -8.16 -6.06 -16.08
C TYR A 159 -9.33 -5.61 -15.17
N TRP A 160 -10.37 -6.42 -15.03
CA TRP A 160 -11.54 -6.04 -14.23
C TRP A 160 -11.26 -6.01 -12.73
N ASN A 161 -10.39 -6.89 -12.24
CA ASN A 161 -9.98 -6.91 -10.84
C ASN A 161 -9.14 -5.66 -10.49
N ALA A 162 -8.29 -5.18 -11.39
CA ALA A 162 -7.57 -3.91 -11.23
C ALA A 162 -8.54 -2.72 -11.07
N TRP A 163 -9.57 -2.62 -11.92
CA TRP A 163 -10.60 -1.58 -11.81
C TRP A 163 -11.41 -1.68 -10.51
N LEU A 164 -11.74 -2.89 -10.07
CA LEU A 164 -12.42 -3.11 -8.79
C LEU A 164 -11.55 -2.66 -7.60
N ILE A 165 -10.27 -3.02 -7.59
CA ILE A 165 -9.30 -2.56 -6.59
C ILE A 165 -9.24 -1.05 -6.57
N MET A 166 -9.14 -0.40 -7.75
CA MET A 166 -9.09 1.05 -7.83
C MET A 166 -10.33 1.73 -7.26
N GLY A 167 -11.53 1.23 -7.61
CA GLY A 167 -12.78 1.75 -7.05
C GLY A 167 -12.82 1.65 -5.51
N LEU A 168 -12.45 0.49 -4.97
CA LEU A 168 -12.43 0.26 -3.51
C LEU A 168 -11.32 1.05 -2.81
N ALA A 169 -10.14 1.16 -3.41
CA ALA A 169 -9.03 1.91 -2.85
C ALA A 169 -9.33 3.42 -2.83
N THR A 170 -9.95 3.96 -3.88
CA THR A 170 -10.43 5.34 -3.91
C THR A 170 -11.51 5.56 -2.86
N GLY A 171 -12.50 4.67 -2.74
CA GLY A 171 -13.53 4.75 -1.70
C GLY A 171 -12.94 4.70 -0.29
N HIS A 172 -11.98 3.81 -0.04
CA HIS A 172 -11.24 3.71 1.22
C HIS A 172 -10.47 4.99 1.54
N GLY A 173 -9.75 5.56 0.57
CA GLY A 173 -9.04 6.83 0.73
C GLY A 173 -10.00 8.00 0.99
N ALA A 174 -11.12 8.08 0.25
CA ALA A 174 -12.14 9.10 0.44
C ALA A 174 -12.78 9.03 1.83
N ALA A 175 -13.05 7.82 2.33
CA ALA A 175 -13.52 7.63 3.70
C ALA A 175 -12.50 8.15 4.72
N ALA A 176 -11.20 7.83 4.56
CA ALA A 176 -10.17 8.35 5.45
C ALA A 176 -10.08 9.89 5.46
N LEU A 177 -10.27 10.53 4.30
CA LEU A 177 -10.32 12.00 4.19
C LEU A 177 -11.59 12.57 4.83
N PHE A 178 -12.75 11.91 4.66
CA PHE A 178 -14.00 12.31 5.31
C PHE A 178 -13.87 12.27 6.84
N HIS A 179 -13.30 11.19 7.38
CA HIS A 179 -13.00 11.06 8.80
C HIS A 179 -12.06 12.17 9.30
N GLN A 180 -11.01 12.51 8.54
CA GLN A 180 -10.06 13.57 8.89
C GLN A 180 -10.70 14.97 8.89
N PHE A 181 -11.46 15.34 7.85
CA PHE A 181 -11.90 16.72 7.63
C PHE A 181 -13.31 17.00 8.15
N VAL A 182 -14.21 16.02 8.12
CA VAL A 182 -15.62 16.18 8.54
C VAL A 182 -15.82 15.68 9.96
N LEU A 183 -15.48 14.42 10.24
CA LEU A 183 -15.67 13.82 11.56
C LEU A 183 -14.59 14.25 12.58
N LYS A 184 -13.43 14.70 12.09
CA LYS A 184 -12.30 15.21 12.88
C LYS A 184 -11.80 14.22 13.94
N ASP A 185 -11.90 12.92 13.66
CA ASP A 185 -11.51 11.83 14.58
C ASP A 185 -10.06 11.34 14.39
N LYS A 186 -9.29 12.05 13.53
CA LYS A 186 -7.86 11.84 13.28
C LYS A 186 -7.50 10.42 12.82
N VAL A 187 -8.42 9.68 12.20
CA VAL A 187 -8.15 8.32 11.67
C VAL A 187 -6.98 8.32 10.68
N LEU A 188 -6.88 9.32 9.80
CA LEU A 188 -5.78 9.45 8.86
C LEU A 188 -4.43 9.67 9.58
N GLY A 189 -4.43 10.38 10.70
CA GLY A 189 -3.25 10.61 11.54
C GLY A 189 -2.58 9.32 12.03
N ARG A 190 -3.32 8.22 12.13
CA ARG A 190 -2.81 6.90 12.52
C ARG A 190 -1.91 6.26 11.45
N MET A 191 -2.06 6.67 10.19
CA MET A 191 -1.30 6.17 9.04
C MET A 191 -0.34 7.22 8.46
N LEU A 192 -0.32 8.47 8.93
CA LEU A 192 0.61 9.48 8.42
C LEU A 192 2.05 9.25 8.92
N PRO A 193 3.10 9.50 8.09
CA PRO A 193 4.49 9.54 8.55
C PRO A 193 4.72 10.64 9.59
N GLN A 194 5.71 10.44 10.47
CA GLN A 194 5.92 11.28 11.67
C GLN A 194 6.34 12.72 11.32
N CYS A 195 6.90 12.93 10.13
CA CYS A 195 7.27 14.26 9.63
C CYS A 195 6.07 15.15 9.25
N PHE A 196 4.91 14.58 8.94
CA PHE A 196 3.73 15.34 8.51
C PHE A 196 2.89 15.88 9.68
N LEU A 197 3.08 15.36 10.89
CA LEU A 197 2.29 15.75 12.07
C LEU A 197 2.87 16.95 12.83
N LEU A 198 4.14 17.33 12.61
CA LEU A 198 4.74 18.51 13.25
C LEU A 198 4.22 19.84 12.68
N ARG A 199 3.19 19.80 11.81
CA ARG A 199 2.67 20.95 11.06
C ARG A 199 1.15 21.10 11.10
N GLN A 200 0.45 20.28 11.88
CA GLN A 200 -1.00 20.40 12.15
C GLN A 200 -1.20 20.78 13.61
#